data_AF-A0A829W460-F1
#
_entry.id   AF-A0A829W460-F1
#
_cell.length_a   1.000
_cell.length_b   1.000
_cell.length_c   1.000
_cell.angle_alpha   90.00
_cell.angle_beta   90.00
_cell.angle_gamma   90.00
#
_symmetry.space_group_name_H-M   'P 1'
#
loop_
_entity.id
_entity.type
_entity.pdbx_description
1 polymer ?
#
loop_
_entity_poly.entity_id
_entity_poly.type
_entity_poly.pdbx_seq_one_letter_code
_entity_poly.pdbx_strand_id
1 'polypeptide(L)'
;MEGYKYYSTQRPVDLLTYPDPPDNPPVEIKNYDCDFRIPIPGEAFRAWGELTYTKPLTEKQMEDYELKPSRQNPDLKKRMEEQTQALGKWEDRRHFSDRKRLTWFHPDFGSYVLKDFVTPEQLAERFEIMKELQVERRQKPSISARLQEGAKQAKEHQEPPAKKDGPTHQDR
;
A
#
# COMPACT_ATOMS: atom_id res chain seq x y z
N MET A 1 -2.55 15.06 -26.10
CA MET A 1 -1.93 13.82 -25.63
C MET A 1 -1.63 14.05 -24.16
N GLU A 2 -2.27 13.33 -23.24
CA GLU A 2 -1.98 13.48 -21.80
C GLU A 2 -0.57 12.95 -21.54
N GLY A 3 0.37 13.85 -21.27
CA GLY A 3 1.74 13.50 -20.91
C GLY A 3 1.85 13.14 -19.43
N TYR A 4 3.02 12.65 -19.04
CA TYR A 4 3.37 12.36 -17.66
C TYR A 4 3.90 13.62 -16.99
N LYS A 5 3.20 14.07 -15.95
CA LYS A 5 3.55 15.29 -15.22
C LYS A 5 4.36 14.95 -13.97
N TYR A 6 5.38 15.75 -13.73
CA TYR A 6 6.25 15.66 -12.55
C TYR A 6 6.47 17.05 -11.97
N TYR A 7 6.68 17.10 -10.66
CA TYR A 7 6.87 18.34 -9.92
C TYR A 7 8.28 18.37 -9.31
N SER A 8 9.00 19.47 -9.53
CA SER A 8 10.28 19.69 -8.86
C SER A 8 10.03 20.22 -7.45
N THR A 9 10.30 19.39 -6.44
CA THR A 9 9.96 19.74 -5.05
C THR A 9 11.11 20.36 -4.27
N GLN A 10 12.36 20.21 -4.71
CA GLN A 10 13.52 20.57 -3.90
C GLN A 10 14.25 21.80 -4.44
N ARG A 11 14.29 21.98 -5.76
CA ARG A 11 15.01 23.08 -6.44
C ARG A 11 14.19 23.71 -7.57
N PRO A 12 14.44 24.98 -7.92
CA PRO A 12 13.90 25.60 -9.12
C PRO A 12 14.15 24.77 -10.37
N VAL A 13 13.27 24.90 -11.36
CA VAL A 13 13.45 24.22 -12.65
C VAL A 13 14.35 25.09 -13.53
N ASP A 14 15.57 24.60 -13.76
CA ASP A 14 16.64 25.25 -14.51
C ASP A 14 17.45 24.21 -15.29
N LEU A 15 18.43 24.65 -16.08
CA LEU A 15 19.35 23.78 -16.81
C LEU A 15 19.97 22.74 -15.87
N LEU A 16 19.97 21.48 -16.32
CA LEU A 16 20.51 20.32 -15.58
C LEU A 16 19.77 19.97 -14.28
N THR A 17 18.62 20.59 -13.98
CA THR A 17 17.79 20.22 -12.81
C THR A 17 16.65 19.27 -13.18
N TYR A 18 16.65 18.74 -14.39
CA TYR A 18 15.66 17.78 -14.88
C TYR A 18 16.32 16.76 -15.81
N PRO A 19 15.75 15.56 -15.94
CA PRO A 19 16.24 14.56 -16.89
C PRO A 19 15.90 14.98 -18.33
N ASP A 20 16.90 14.97 -19.20
CA ASP A 20 16.75 15.26 -20.63
C ASP A 20 17.33 14.12 -21.50
N PRO A 21 16.73 12.92 -21.44
CA PRO A 21 17.19 11.79 -22.23
C PRO A 21 16.79 11.97 -23.71
N PRO A 22 17.67 11.63 -24.68
CA PRO A 22 17.40 11.83 -26.11
C PRO A 22 16.11 11.17 -26.65
N ASP A 23 15.66 10.09 -26.00
CA ASP A 23 14.49 9.30 -26.40
C ASP A 23 13.19 9.67 -25.67
N ASN A 24 13.28 10.56 -24.67
CA ASN A 24 12.14 11.11 -23.92
C ASN A 24 12.46 12.52 -23.36
N PRO A 25 12.73 13.52 -24.21
CA PRO A 25 12.95 14.89 -23.75
C PRO A 25 11.67 15.47 -23.13
N PRO A 26 11.79 16.47 -22.23
CA PRO A 26 10.64 17.17 -21.69
C PRO A 26 9.90 17.91 -22.82
N VAL A 27 8.59 17.80 -22.82
CA VAL A 27 7.68 18.45 -23.78
C VAL A 27 7.29 19.84 -23.28
N GLU A 28 7.11 19.97 -21.98
CA GLU A 28 6.74 21.22 -21.34
C GLU A 28 7.55 21.37 -20.05
N ILE A 29 8.07 22.57 -19.85
CA ILE A 29 8.79 22.97 -18.65
C ILE A 29 8.14 24.26 -18.19
N LYS A 30 7.64 24.25 -16.96
CA LYS A 30 7.00 25.43 -16.36
C LYS A 30 7.59 25.68 -14.99
N ASN A 31 8.32 26.77 -14.88
CA ASN A 31 8.75 27.30 -13.59
C ASN A 31 7.60 28.14 -13.02
N TYR A 32 7.35 28.04 -11.72
CA TYR A 32 6.45 28.94 -11.04
C TYR A 32 7.29 30.16 -10.68
N ASP A 33 7.16 31.24 -11.45
CA ASP A 33 7.91 32.51 -11.30
C ASP A 33 7.64 33.16 -9.93
N CYS A 34 8.18 32.55 -8.88
CA CYS A 34 7.95 32.83 -7.47
C CYS A 34 9.25 32.51 -6.72
N ASP A 35 9.61 33.33 -5.74
CA ASP A 35 10.80 33.10 -4.89
C ASP A 35 10.64 31.90 -3.93
N PHE A 36 9.50 31.21 -3.97
CA PHE A 36 9.18 30.09 -3.10
C PHE A 36 8.33 29.02 -3.81
N ARG A 37 8.43 27.77 -3.32
CA ARG A 37 7.59 26.66 -3.73
C ARG A 37 6.11 26.95 -3.48
N ILE A 38 5.23 26.63 -4.44
CA ILE A 38 3.77 26.79 -4.29
C ILE A 38 3.11 25.46 -3.91
N PRO A 39 2.01 25.47 -3.12
CA PRO A 39 1.24 24.27 -2.85
C PRO A 39 0.61 23.73 -4.13
N ILE A 40 0.68 22.41 -4.34
CA ILE A 40 0.06 21.76 -5.50
C ILE A 40 -1.31 21.21 -5.11
N PRO A 41 -2.40 21.60 -5.81
CA PRO A 41 -3.75 21.16 -5.47
C PRO A 41 -3.88 19.65 -5.31
N GLY A 42 -4.39 19.27 -4.13
CA GLY A 42 -4.58 17.89 -3.67
C GLY A 42 -3.31 17.13 -3.30
N GLU A 43 -2.10 17.64 -3.61
CA GLU A 43 -0.83 16.99 -3.24
C GLU A 43 -0.39 17.39 -1.84
N ALA A 44 0.38 16.53 -1.17
CA ALA A 44 0.92 16.79 0.17
C ALA A 44 2.14 17.73 0.17
N PHE A 45 2.59 18.17 -1.00
CA PHE A 45 3.88 18.85 -1.18
C PHE A 45 3.74 20.17 -1.94
N ARG A 46 4.81 20.96 -1.86
CA ARG A 46 4.98 22.21 -2.60
C ARG A 46 6.05 22.01 -3.67
N ALA A 47 5.93 22.69 -4.80
CA ALA A 47 6.86 22.56 -5.91
C ALA A 47 7.29 23.92 -6.47
N TRP A 48 8.45 23.94 -7.11
CA TRP A 48 9.00 25.09 -7.82
C TRP A 48 8.53 25.16 -9.27
N GLY A 49 8.12 24.04 -9.85
CA GLY A 49 7.66 23.97 -11.23
C GLY A 49 7.11 22.61 -11.57
N GLU A 50 6.67 22.46 -12.81
CA GLU A 50 6.18 21.23 -13.41
C GLU A 50 6.91 20.91 -14.72
N LEU A 51 7.12 19.61 -14.94
CA LEU A 51 7.73 19.03 -16.13
C LEU A 51 6.74 18.04 -16.73
N THR A 52 6.55 18.08 -18.05
CA THR A 52 5.70 17.13 -18.77
C THR A 52 6.53 16.32 -19.76
N TYR A 53 6.40 15.00 -19.73
CA TYR A 53 7.08 14.06 -20.63
C TYR A 53 6.07 13.25 -21.46
N THR A 54 6.50 12.69 -22.58
CA THR A 54 5.66 11.79 -23.39
C THR A 54 5.57 10.38 -22.81
N LYS A 55 6.65 9.91 -22.18
CA LYS A 55 6.76 8.60 -21.53
C LYS A 55 7.04 8.80 -20.03
N PRO A 56 6.71 7.83 -19.17
CA PRO A 56 7.01 7.94 -17.75
C PRO A 56 8.53 7.97 -17.53
N LEU A 57 8.96 8.78 -16.57
CA LEU A 57 10.31 8.73 -16.03
C LEU A 57 10.51 7.46 -15.20
N THR A 58 11.73 6.94 -15.20
CA THR A 58 12.13 5.84 -14.33
C THR A 58 12.20 6.29 -12.87
N GLU A 59 12.09 5.35 -11.93
CA GLU A 59 12.24 5.64 -10.49
C GLU A 59 13.58 6.33 -10.20
N LYS A 60 14.68 5.85 -10.80
CA LYS A 60 15.99 6.46 -10.67
C LYS A 60 16.05 7.91 -11.17
N GLN A 61 15.43 8.20 -12.32
CA GLN A 61 15.36 9.59 -12.81
C GLN A 61 14.53 10.48 -11.88
N MET A 62 13.44 9.96 -11.31
CA MET A 62 12.68 10.72 -10.33
C MET A 62 13.48 10.97 -9.05
N GLU A 63 14.24 9.99 -8.57
CA GLU A 63 15.07 10.11 -7.37
C GLU A 63 16.26 11.05 -7.57
N ASP A 64 17.05 10.86 -8.64
CA ASP A 64 18.26 11.64 -8.93
C ASP A 64 17.94 13.15 -9.08
N TYR A 65 16.73 13.46 -9.56
CA TYR A 65 16.24 14.82 -9.77
C TYR A 65 15.21 15.28 -8.73
N GLU A 66 14.91 14.44 -7.73
CA GLU A 66 13.94 14.71 -6.66
C GLU A 66 12.57 15.17 -7.18
N LEU A 67 12.10 14.52 -8.24
CA LEU A 67 10.84 14.79 -8.89
C LEU A 67 9.73 13.93 -8.28
N LYS A 68 8.57 14.55 -8.03
CA LYS A 68 7.36 13.82 -7.62
C LYS A 68 6.39 13.66 -8.79
N PRO A 69 5.91 12.44 -9.10
CA PRO A 69 4.91 12.24 -10.14
C PRO A 69 3.56 12.84 -9.72
N SER A 70 2.82 13.38 -10.69
CA SER A 70 1.44 13.79 -10.44
C SER A 70 0.55 12.57 -10.24
N ARG A 71 -0.39 12.64 -9.29
CA ARG A 71 -1.43 11.59 -9.11
C ARG A 71 -2.26 11.29 -10.36
N GLN A 72 -2.31 12.23 -11.31
CA GLN A 72 -3.09 12.08 -12.53
C GLN A 72 -2.34 11.31 -13.63
N ASN A 73 -1.06 10.99 -13.41
CA ASN A 73 -0.32 10.15 -14.33
C ASN A 73 -1.00 8.79 -14.44
N PRO A 74 -1.22 8.24 -15.66
CA PRO A 74 -2.08 7.06 -15.86
C PRO A 74 -1.67 5.82 -15.03
N ASP A 75 -0.37 5.59 -14.90
CA ASP A 75 0.22 4.50 -14.13
C ASP A 75 -0.03 4.66 -12.62
N LEU A 76 0.21 5.86 -12.09
CA LEU A 76 -0.02 6.15 -10.68
C LEU A 76 -1.50 6.15 -10.34
N LYS A 77 -2.34 6.73 -11.21
CA LYS A 77 -3.79 6.72 -11.06
C LYS A 77 -4.33 5.29 -10.99
N LYS A 78 -3.92 4.43 -11.92
CA LYS A 78 -4.32 3.02 -11.92
C LYS A 78 -3.88 2.32 -10.63
N ARG A 79 -2.64 2.52 -10.18
CA ARG A 79 -2.14 1.96 -8.91
C ARG A 79 -2.98 2.45 -7.73
N MET A 80 -3.30 3.74 -7.67
CA MET A 80 -4.13 4.32 -6.61
C MET A 80 -5.56 3.76 -6.63
N GLU A 81 -6.16 3.58 -7.79
CA GLU A 81 -7.48 2.96 -7.93
C GLU A 81 -7.48 1.52 -7.40
N GLU A 82 -6.50 0.71 -7.79
CA GLU A 82 -6.33 -0.67 -7.30
C GLU A 82 -6.15 -0.71 -5.78
N GLN A 83 -5.31 0.18 -5.23
CA GLN A 83 -5.10 0.33 -3.79
C GLN A 83 -6.39 0.73 -3.07
N THR A 84 -7.13 1.71 -3.60
CA THR A 84 -8.41 2.16 -3.06
C THR A 84 -9.44 1.02 -3.03
N GLN A 85 -9.58 0.25 -4.10
CA GLN A 85 -10.54 -0.87 -4.12
C GLN A 85 -10.19 -1.94 -3.09
N ALA A 86 -8.91 -2.32 -3.00
CA ALA A 86 -8.46 -3.33 -2.05
C ALA A 86 -8.57 -2.83 -0.61
N LEU A 87 -8.22 -1.57 -0.36
CA LEU A 87 -8.31 -0.95 0.95
C LEU A 87 -9.77 -0.83 1.40
N GLY A 88 -10.67 -0.34 0.55
CA GLY A 88 -12.09 -0.19 0.90
C GLY A 88 -12.75 -1.51 1.31
N LYS A 89 -12.48 -2.59 0.57
CA LYS A 89 -12.93 -3.95 0.94
C LYS A 89 -12.36 -4.41 2.29
N TRP A 90 -11.12 -4.04 2.60
CA TRP A 90 -10.50 -4.39 3.87
C TRP A 90 -11.04 -3.57 5.04
N GLU A 91 -11.28 -2.28 4.83
CA GLU A 91 -11.91 -1.38 5.80
C GLU A 91 -13.31 -1.88 6.19
N ASP A 92 -14.12 -2.29 5.20
CA ASP A 92 -15.45 -2.88 5.43
C ASP A 92 -15.37 -4.17 6.25
N ARG A 93 -14.50 -5.11 5.88
CA ARG A 93 -14.31 -6.38 6.63
C ARG A 93 -13.87 -6.15 8.07
N ARG A 94 -13.13 -5.06 8.32
CA ARG A 94 -12.65 -4.66 9.66
C ARG A 94 -13.66 -3.77 10.40
N HIS A 95 -14.79 -3.41 9.77
CA HIS A 95 -15.83 -2.54 10.33
C HIS A 95 -15.27 -1.21 10.83
N PHE A 96 -14.40 -0.58 10.03
CA PHE A 96 -13.89 0.75 10.37
C PHE A 96 -15.02 1.77 10.36
N SER A 97 -15.07 2.61 11.38
CA SER A 97 -15.98 3.76 11.39
C SER A 97 -15.59 4.75 10.29
N ASP A 98 -16.57 5.47 9.75
CA ASP A 98 -16.36 6.41 8.63
C ASP A 98 -15.24 7.41 8.88
N ARG A 99 -15.05 7.84 10.14
CA ARG A 99 -13.96 8.75 10.54
C ARG A 99 -12.56 8.14 10.34
N LYS A 100 -12.41 6.83 10.48
CA LYS A 100 -11.13 6.10 10.35
C LYS A 100 -10.85 5.62 8.93
N ARG A 101 -11.86 5.62 8.07
CA ARG A 101 -11.75 5.15 6.69
C ARG A 101 -11.13 6.21 5.80
N LEU A 102 -10.33 5.76 4.83
CA LEU A 102 -9.81 6.60 3.75
C LEU A 102 -10.71 6.55 2.51
N THR A 103 -11.58 5.55 2.41
CA THR A 103 -12.43 5.30 1.24
C THR A 103 -13.90 5.56 1.52
N TRP A 104 -14.64 5.91 0.48
CA TRP A 104 -16.11 5.91 0.42
C TRP A 104 -16.57 4.86 -0.60
N PHE A 105 -17.61 4.12 -0.26
CA PHE A 105 -18.28 3.24 -1.21
C PHE A 105 -19.34 4.04 -1.97
N HIS A 106 -19.28 4.03 -3.30
CA HIS A 106 -20.29 4.63 -4.17
C HIS A 106 -21.25 3.54 -4.66
N PRO A 107 -22.48 3.45 -4.13
CA PRO A 107 -23.41 2.36 -4.43
C PRO A 107 -23.78 2.28 -5.92
N ASP A 108 -23.95 3.43 -6.56
CA ASP A 108 -24.37 3.52 -7.97
C ASP A 108 -23.36 2.89 -8.94
N PHE A 109 -22.07 2.90 -8.57
CA PHE A 109 -20.98 2.34 -9.38
C PHE A 109 -20.40 1.05 -8.82
N GLY A 110 -20.82 0.64 -7.61
CA GLY A 110 -20.31 -0.55 -6.93
C GLY A 110 -18.81 -0.50 -6.64
N SER A 111 -18.22 0.69 -6.50
CA SER A 111 -16.78 0.89 -6.36
C SER A 111 -16.42 1.77 -5.17
N TYR A 112 -15.20 1.60 -4.67
CA TYR A 112 -14.64 2.48 -3.65
C TYR A 112 -13.94 3.67 -4.30
N VAL A 113 -14.10 4.86 -3.72
CA VAL A 113 -13.41 6.08 -4.13
C VAL A 113 -12.65 6.62 -2.94
N LEU A 114 -11.50 7.25 -3.21
CA LEU A 114 -10.69 7.89 -2.18
C LEU A 114 -11.36 9.19 -1.74
N LYS A 115 -11.33 9.51 -0.44
CA LYS A 115 -11.81 10.82 0.02
C LYS A 115 -10.93 11.95 -0.50
N ASP A 116 -11.54 13.09 -0.80
CA ASP A 116 -10.89 14.23 -1.47
C ASP A 116 -9.64 14.79 -0.75
N PHE A 117 -9.60 14.67 0.58
CA PHE A 117 -8.50 15.18 1.40
C PHE A 117 -7.38 14.15 1.64
N VAL A 118 -7.51 12.95 1.11
CA VAL A 118 -6.51 11.89 1.31
C VAL A 118 -5.45 11.99 0.23
N THR A 119 -4.19 12.10 0.64
CA THR A 119 -3.06 12.22 -0.28
C THR A 119 -2.61 10.85 -0.78
N PRO A 120 -1.91 10.78 -1.93
CA PRO A 120 -1.35 9.52 -2.42
C PRO A 120 -0.44 8.83 -1.39
N GLU A 121 0.35 9.59 -0.62
CA GLU A 121 1.22 9.05 0.42
C GLU A 121 0.43 8.42 1.57
N GLN A 122 -0.66 9.04 2.01
CA GLN A 122 -1.53 8.48 3.06
C GLN A 122 -2.20 7.17 2.61
N LEU A 123 -2.65 7.11 1.35
CA LEU A 123 -3.18 5.89 0.76
C LEU A 123 -2.11 4.78 0.73
N ALA A 124 -0.90 5.10 0.26
CA ALA A 124 0.20 4.16 0.17
C ALA A 124 0.60 3.61 1.55
N GLU A 125 0.75 4.47 2.55
CA GLU A 125 1.07 4.07 3.93
C GLU A 125 0.02 3.11 4.50
N ARG A 126 -1.27 3.47 4.35
CA ARG A 126 -2.36 2.62 4.86
C ARG A 126 -2.42 1.28 4.14
N PHE A 127 -2.11 1.27 2.84
CA PHE A 127 -2.09 0.07 2.03
C PHE A 127 -0.96 -0.89 2.42
N GLU A 128 0.22 -0.38 2.76
CA GLU A 128 1.32 -1.21 3.26
C GLU A 128 1.02 -1.80 4.64
N ILE A 129 0.46 -1.02 5.58
CA ILE A 129 -0.01 -1.55 6.88
C ILE A 129 -1.03 -2.68 6.68
N MET A 130 -1.96 -2.51 5.75
CA MET A 130 -2.93 -3.56 5.42
C MET A 130 -2.22 -4.84 4.93
N LYS A 131 -1.24 -4.73 4.03
CA LYS A 131 -0.50 -5.88 3.50
C LYS A 131 0.26 -6.61 4.59
N GLU A 132 0.99 -5.90 5.43
CA GLU A 132 1.75 -6.48 6.56
C GLU A 132 0.83 -7.28 7.48
N LEU A 133 -0.32 -6.70 7.87
CA LEU A 133 -1.31 -7.39 8.69
C LEU A 133 -1.92 -8.62 7.99
N GLN A 134 -2.02 -8.62 6.66
CA GLN A 134 -2.47 -9.80 5.92
C GLN A 134 -1.39 -10.89 5.88
N VAL A 135 -0.11 -10.53 5.72
CA VAL A 135 1.02 -11.46 5.76
C VAL A 135 1.13 -12.10 7.14
N GLU A 136 1.08 -11.30 8.21
CA GLU A 136 1.13 -11.79 9.59
C GLU A 136 -0.02 -12.77 9.89
N ARG A 137 -1.24 -12.48 9.39
CA ARG A 137 -2.38 -13.39 9.53
C ARG A 137 -2.20 -14.71 8.78
N ARG A 138 -1.50 -14.71 7.65
CA ARG A 138 -1.19 -15.94 6.89
C ARG A 138 -0.09 -16.77 7.57
N GLN A 139 0.84 -16.12 8.27
CA GLN A 139 1.93 -16.80 8.97
C GLN A 139 1.51 -17.39 10.32
N LYS A 140 0.52 -16.80 11.01
CA LYS A 140 0.05 -17.33 12.29
C LYS A 140 -0.78 -18.60 12.08
N PRO A 141 -0.37 -19.76 12.65
CA PRO A 141 -1.19 -20.97 12.56
C PRO A 141 -2.53 -20.73 13.25
N SER A 142 -3.60 -21.16 12.58
CA SER A 142 -4.96 -21.03 13.10
C SER A 142 -5.10 -21.72 14.44
N ILE A 143 -6.07 -21.27 15.25
CA ILE A 143 -6.39 -21.93 16.53
C ILE A 143 -6.72 -23.41 16.28
N SER A 144 -7.41 -23.74 15.19
CA SER A 144 -7.69 -25.12 14.81
C SER A 144 -6.41 -25.93 14.51
N ALA A 145 -5.43 -25.35 13.81
CA ALA A 145 -4.15 -26.01 13.55
C ALA A 145 -3.38 -26.26 14.85
N ARG A 146 -3.35 -25.28 15.77
CA ARG A 146 -2.73 -25.41 17.09
C ARG A 146 -3.42 -26.47 17.95
N LEU A 147 -4.76 -26.54 17.91
CA LEU A 147 -5.54 -27.55 18.63
C LEU A 147 -5.28 -28.96 18.07
N GLN A 148 -5.18 -29.11 16.75
CA GLN A 148 -4.83 -30.39 16.12
C GLN A 148 -3.41 -30.82 16.43
N GLU A 149 -2.45 -29.89 16.42
CA GLU A 149 -1.06 -30.16 16.79
C GLU A 149 -0.95 -30.58 18.26
N GLY A 150 -1.61 -29.86 19.17
CA GLY A 150 -1.69 -30.25 20.59
C GLY A 150 -2.36 -31.62 20.79
N ALA A 151 -3.42 -31.94 20.03
CA ALA A 151 -4.06 -33.25 20.08
C ALA A 151 -3.17 -34.38 19.53
N LYS A 152 -2.31 -34.11 18.54
CA LYS A 152 -1.32 -35.07 18.03
C LYS A 152 -0.22 -35.32 19.07
N GLN A 153 0.36 -34.26 19.63
CA GLN A 153 1.37 -34.34 20.68
C GLN A 153 0.84 -35.09 21.92
N ALA A 154 -0.40 -34.83 22.34
CA ALA A 154 -1.02 -35.52 23.46
C ALA A 154 -1.21 -37.04 23.23
N LYS A 155 -1.37 -37.48 21.97
CA LYS A 155 -1.44 -38.90 21.61
C LYS A 155 -0.05 -39.54 21.54
N GLU A 156 0.96 -38.82 21.07
CA GLU A 156 2.35 -39.31 21.06
C GLU A 156 2.95 -39.42 22.47
N HIS A 157 2.59 -38.51 23.38
CA HIS A 157 3.00 -38.54 24.79
C HIS A 157 2.14 -39.45 25.68
N GLN A 158 1.19 -40.20 25.11
CA GLN A 158 0.35 -41.10 25.88
C GLN A 158 1.12 -42.40 26.18
N GLU A 159 1.69 -42.49 27.39
CA GLU A 159 2.29 -43.74 27.86
C GLU A 159 1.25 -44.88 27.89
N PRO A 160 1.62 -46.12 27.52
CA PRO A 160 0.71 -47.25 27.59
C PRO A 160 0.18 -47.42 29.01
N PRO A 161 -1.11 -47.69 29.21
CA PRO A 161 -1.64 -47.89 30.55
C PRO A 161 -0.89 -49.05 31.21
N ALA A 162 -0.27 -48.78 32.38
CA ALA A 162 0.34 -49.80 33.20
C ALA A 162 -0.69 -50.89 33.47
N LYS A 163 -0.40 -52.12 33.04
CA LYS A 163 -1.24 -53.29 33.31
C LYS A 163 -1.41 -53.41 34.82
N LYS A 164 -2.60 -53.13 35.33
CA LYS A 164 -2.98 -53.49 36.69
C LYS A 164 -3.25 -54.99 36.69
N ASP A 165 -2.26 -55.77 37.12
CA ASP A 165 -2.48 -57.16 37.47
C ASP A 165 -3.48 -57.17 38.64
N GLY A 166 -4.69 -57.66 38.38
CA GLY A 166 -5.71 -57.86 39.41
C GLY A 166 -5.29 -58.98 40.36
N PRO A 167 -5.66 -58.91 41.65
CA PRO A 167 -5.24 -59.91 42.63
C PRO A 167 -5.83 -61.28 42.27
N THR A 168 -4.96 -62.25 42.06
CA THR A 168 -5.31 -63.66 41.86
C THR A 168 -5.90 -64.20 43.16
N HIS A 169 -7.21 -64.37 43.22
CA HIS A 169 -7.87 -65.07 44.32
C HIS A 169 -7.60 -66.57 44.14
N GLN A 170 -6.65 -67.12 44.89
CA GLN A 170 -6.50 -68.57 45.02
C GLN A 170 -7.49 -69.06 46.07
N ASP A 171 -8.46 -69.85 45.63
CA ASP A 171 -9.37 -70.61 46.47
C ASP A 171 -8.92 -72.09 46.42
N ARG A 172 -8.63 -72.63 47.61
CA ARG A 172 -8.39 -74.03 47.99
C ARG A 172 -7.18 -74.81 47.45
#